data_AF-A0A8H6EUG4-F1
#
_entry.id   AF-A0A8H6EUG4-F1
#
_cell.length_a   1.000
_cell.length_b   1.000
_cell.length_c   1.000
_cell.angle_alpha   90.00
_cell.angle_beta   90.00
_cell.angle_gamma   90.00
#
_symmetry.space_group_name_H-M   'P 1'
#
loop_
_entity.id
_entity.type
_entity.pdbx_description
1 polymer ?
#
loop_
_entity_poly.entity_id
_entity_poly.type
_entity_poly.pdbx_seq_one_letter_code
_entity_poly.pdbx_strand_id
1 'polypeptide(L)'
;MAHSLGGYLIGPYYLKYGKGHISKMVMISPVGVERSDASLINLDGTIQQKERKSLDEDYKIAKEQGVNLSREISRVSYADDEEAEEQPSIIDSLKHIDTNRDEGDKLSVASDAQENEIQNLMKQFRGRVQPGKFFASLWKKNFSPLQIVRMMGPFAPKLTAGWTWNRFREIKNEDEIRQINNYTSKIFLAKGSGEYALTRILAPGALAKLPLMDRLPGNLEIDTLWLYGQYDWMSKKDGYKICNEINHYNLNKPQGHARFRVISNAGHHVYVDNPGDFEYQVVKFLKGE
;
A
#
# COMPACT_ATOMS: atom_id res chain seq x y z
N MET A 1 1.72 6.15 12.10
CA MET A 1 2.55 5.76 10.94
C MET A 1 2.24 4.31 10.60
N ALA A 2 2.16 3.98 9.31
CA ALA A 2 1.89 2.63 8.85
C ALA A 2 2.66 2.37 7.55
N HIS A 3 3.42 1.27 7.52
CA HIS A 3 4.27 0.89 6.38
C HIS A 3 3.72 -0.34 5.67
N SER A 4 3.79 -0.38 4.34
CA SER A 4 3.50 -1.56 3.53
C SER A 4 2.10 -2.14 3.84
N LEU A 5 2.01 -3.42 4.21
CA LEU A 5 0.76 -4.05 4.64
C LEU A 5 0.12 -3.35 5.86
N GLY A 6 0.92 -2.76 6.76
CA GLY A 6 0.39 -1.95 7.84
C GLY A 6 -0.41 -0.76 7.31
N GLY A 7 0.03 -0.15 6.20
CA GLY A 7 -0.71 0.89 5.48
C GLY A 7 -2.06 0.40 4.96
N TYR A 8 -2.10 -0.83 4.44
CA TYR A 8 -3.36 -1.46 4.05
C TYR A 8 -4.33 -1.66 5.23
N LEU A 9 -3.81 -2.09 6.39
CA LEU A 9 -4.62 -2.42 7.56
C LEU A 9 -5.07 -1.20 8.38
N ILE A 10 -4.29 -0.11 8.38
CA ILE A 10 -4.63 1.08 9.15
C ILE A 10 -5.83 1.83 8.58
N GLY A 11 -6.06 1.77 7.26
CA GLY A 11 -7.21 2.41 6.61
C GLY A 11 -8.55 1.87 7.17
N PRO A 12 -8.83 0.56 7.05
CA PRO A 12 -10.01 -0.08 7.63
C PRO A 12 -10.12 0.12 9.15
N TYR A 13 -8.99 0.05 9.85
CA TYR A 13 -8.95 0.32 11.29
C TYR A 13 -9.43 1.73 11.60
N TYR A 14 -8.97 2.74 10.85
CA TYR A 14 -9.40 4.12 11.02
C TYR A 14 -10.90 4.27 10.77
N LEU A 15 -11.43 3.66 9.69
CA LEU A 15 -12.85 3.72 9.36
C LEU A 15 -13.73 3.12 10.45
N LYS A 16 -13.23 2.10 11.15
CA LYS A 16 -13.99 1.39 12.19
C LYS A 16 -13.82 2.00 13.59
N TYR A 17 -12.62 2.43 13.93
CA TYR A 17 -12.24 2.80 15.30
C TYR A 17 -11.43 4.09 15.41
N GLY A 18 -10.96 4.67 14.31
CA GLY A 18 -10.03 5.80 14.34
C GLY A 18 -10.68 7.17 14.43
N LYS A 19 -11.96 7.31 14.05
CA LYS A 19 -12.67 8.59 14.15
C LYS A 19 -12.70 9.08 15.60
N GLY A 20 -12.22 10.30 15.84
CA GLY A 20 -12.08 10.90 17.18
C GLY A 20 -10.83 10.46 17.96
N HIS A 21 -10.06 9.49 17.47
CA HIS A 21 -8.85 8.97 18.15
C HIS A 21 -7.56 9.21 17.37
N ILE A 22 -7.65 9.32 16.04
CA ILE A 22 -6.51 9.57 15.16
C ILE A 22 -6.72 10.93 14.48
N SER A 23 -5.74 11.82 14.60
CA SER A 23 -5.78 13.17 14.00
C SER A 23 -4.96 13.30 12.73
N LYS A 24 -3.88 12.51 12.58
CA LYS A 24 -2.99 12.49 11.41
C LYS A 24 -2.55 11.06 11.10
N MET A 25 -2.37 10.75 9.82
CA MET A 25 -1.90 9.43 9.38
C MET A 25 -0.74 9.55 8.40
N VAL A 26 0.32 8.78 8.60
CA VAL A 26 1.45 8.71 7.67
C VAL A 26 1.48 7.29 7.08
N MET A 27 1.30 7.22 5.77
CA MET A 27 1.26 6.04 4.92
C MET A 27 2.59 5.92 4.19
N ILE A 28 3.34 4.85 4.43
CA ILE A 28 4.66 4.64 3.85
C ILE A 28 4.59 3.42 2.94
N SER A 29 4.76 3.63 1.64
CA SER A 29 4.72 2.57 0.62
C SER A 29 3.56 1.58 0.82
N PRO A 30 2.32 2.04 1.03
CA PRO A 30 1.22 1.17 1.42
C PRO A 30 0.88 0.16 0.33
N VAL A 31 0.56 -1.06 0.76
CA VAL A 31 0.07 -2.12 -0.13
C VAL A 31 -1.41 -1.88 -0.46
N GLY A 32 -1.82 -2.28 -1.67
CA GLY A 32 -3.25 -2.38 -1.99
C GLY A 32 -3.93 -1.05 -2.21
N VAL A 33 -3.20 -0.03 -2.67
CA VAL A 33 -3.80 1.26 -3.03
C VAL A 33 -4.62 1.12 -4.30
N GLU A 34 -4.03 0.51 -5.31
CA GLU A 34 -4.56 0.44 -6.66
C GLU A 34 -5.80 -0.45 -6.83
N ARG A 35 -6.75 0.04 -7.64
CA ARG A 35 -7.82 -0.76 -8.24
C ARG A 35 -7.20 -1.79 -9.19
N SER A 36 -7.78 -2.99 -9.25
CA SER A 36 -7.33 -4.06 -10.15
C SER A 36 -8.43 -5.08 -10.42
N ASP A 37 -8.25 -5.92 -11.42
CA ASP A 37 -9.16 -7.04 -11.74
C ASP A 37 -9.28 -8.08 -10.62
N ALA A 38 -8.39 -8.02 -9.62
CA ALA A 38 -8.46 -8.84 -8.42
C ALA A 38 -9.35 -8.23 -7.32
N SER A 39 -9.90 -7.03 -7.55
CA SER A 39 -10.86 -6.39 -6.64
C SER A 39 -12.15 -7.20 -6.59
N LEU A 40 -12.65 -7.42 -5.37
CA LEU A 40 -13.98 -7.99 -5.12
C LEU A 40 -15.09 -7.00 -5.49
N ILE A 41 -14.75 -5.72 -5.59
CA ILE A 41 -15.64 -4.60 -5.88
C ILE A 41 -15.44 -4.23 -7.35
N ASN A 42 -16.51 -4.29 -8.13
CA ASN A 42 -16.58 -3.80 -9.50
C ASN A 42 -16.57 -2.26 -9.51
N LEU A 43 -16.29 -1.67 -10.68
CA LEU A 43 -16.25 -0.21 -10.86
C LEU A 43 -17.59 0.48 -10.56
N ASP A 44 -18.70 -0.22 -10.70
CA ASP A 44 -20.06 0.23 -10.35
C ASP A 44 -20.41 0.01 -8.86
N GLY A 45 -19.43 -0.38 -8.06
CA GLY A 45 -19.59 -0.68 -6.64
C GLY A 45 -20.21 -2.04 -6.32
N THR A 46 -20.61 -2.81 -7.33
CA THR A 46 -21.20 -4.15 -7.12
C THR A 46 -20.13 -5.20 -6.84
N ILE A 47 -20.50 -6.29 -6.15
CA ILE A 47 -19.55 -7.37 -5.88
C ILE A 47 -19.45 -8.30 -7.10
N GLN A 48 -18.24 -8.67 -7.48
CA GLN A 48 -18.01 -9.58 -8.61
C GLN A 48 -18.73 -10.93 -8.41
N GLN A 49 -19.63 -11.27 -9.34
CA GLN A 49 -20.63 -12.34 -9.16
C GLN A 49 -20.03 -13.75 -8.96
N LYS A 50 -18.83 -13.99 -9.50
CA LYS A 50 -18.09 -15.25 -9.36
C LYS A 50 -17.54 -15.46 -7.95
N GLU A 51 -17.15 -14.38 -7.28
CA GLU A 51 -16.62 -14.42 -5.91
C GLU A 51 -17.70 -14.18 -4.86
N ARG A 52 -18.87 -13.63 -5.23
CA ARG A 52 -20.04 -13.48 -4.34
C ARG A 52 -20.40 -14.75 -3.57
N LYS A 53 -20.30 -15.93 -4.22
CA LYS A 53 -20.55 -17.23 -3.55
C LYS A 53 -19.55 -17.52 -2.41
N SER A 54 -18.26 -17.25 -2.59
CA SER A 54 -17.27 -17.49 -1.53
C SER A 54 -17.30 -16.38 -0.48
N LEU A 55 -17.59 -15.14 -0.89
CA LEU A 55 -17.80 -14.00 0.00
C LEU A 55 -18.98 -14.20 0.95
N ASP A 56 -20.09 -14.78 0.48
CA ASP A 56 -21.24 -15.08 1.34
C ASP A 56 -20.90 -16.13 2.42
N GLU A 57 -20.07 -17.11 2.09
CA GLU A 57 -19.55 -18.09 3.05
C GLU A 57 -18.59 -17.43 4.06
N ASP A 58 -17.61 -16.68 3.57
CA ASP A 58 -16.65 -15.95 4.41
C ASP A 58 -17.35 -14.90 5.31
N TYR A 59 -18.40 -14.25 4.80
CA TYR A 59 -19.23 -13.30 5.52
C TYR A 59 -20.04 -13.98 6.63
N LYS A 60 -20.61 -15.17 6.38
CA LYS A 60 -21.29 -15.97 7.42
C LYS A 60 -20.31 -16.34 8.53
N ILE A 61 -19.13 -16.84 8.17
CA ILE A 61 -18.08 -17.18 9.15
C ILE A 61 -17.67 -15.94 9.96
N ALA A 62 -17.45 -14.80 9.30
CA ALA A 62 -17.11 -13.54 9.97
C ALA A 62 -18.23 -13.10 10.94
N LYS A 63 -19.49 -13.19 10.52
CA LYS A 63 -20.66 -12.84 11.34
C LYS A 63 -20.81 -13.77 12.54
N GLU A 64 -20.61 -15.07 12.37
CA GLU A 64 -20.60 -16.06 13.46
C GLU A 64 -19.47 -15.79 14.47
N GLN A 65 -18.34 -15.26 13.99
CA GLN A 65 -17.21 -14.82 14.82
C GLN A 65 -17.40 -13.40 15.40
N GLY A 66 -18.57 -12.78 15.24
CA GLY A 66 -18.89 -11.44 15.77
C GLY A 66 -18.27 -10.28 14.96
N VAL A 67 -17.70 -10.54 13.78
CA VAL A 67 -17.13 -9.52 12.89
C VAL A 67 -18.21 -9.05 11.91
N ASN A 68 -18.72 -7.84 12.13
CA ASN A 68 -19.67 -7.22 11.20
C ASN A 68 -18.94 -6.54 10.02
N LEU A 69 -18.94 -7.19 8.86
CA LEU A 69 -18.39 -6.67 7.60
C LEU A 69 -19.41 -5.87 6.77
N SER A 70 -20.67 -5.74 7.23
CA SER A 70 -21.72 -5.10 6.43
C SER A 70 -21.37 -3.66 6.07
N ARG A 71 -20.73 -2.91 6.98
CA ARG A 71 -20.30 -1.52 6.71
C ARG A 71 -19.22 -1.39 5.65
N GLU A 72 -18.37 -2.41 5.46
CA GLU A 72 -17.32 -2.39 4.43
C GLU A 72 -17.86 -2.82 3.07
N ILE A 73 -18.91 -3.65 3.07
CA ILE A 73 -19.51 -4.21 1.86
C ILE A 73 -20.70 -3.37 1.36
N SER A 74 -21.48 -2.75 2.26
CA SER A 74 -22.73 -2.03 1.94
C SER A 74 -22.54 -0.53 1.70
N ARG A 75 -21.39 0.06 2.07
CA ARG A 75 -21.12 1.49 1.79
C ARG A 75 -20.74 1.77 0.34
N VAL A 76 -20.67 0.73 -0.50
CA VAL A 76 -20.40 0.83 -1.93
C VAL A 76 -21.70 0.95 -2.75
N SER A 77 -22.85 1.18 -2.11
CA SER A 77 -24.11 1.48 -2.79
C SER A 77 -24.64 2.85 -2.34
N TYR A 78 -24.87 3.71 -3.34
CA TYR A 78 -25.52 5.02 -3.35
C TYR A 78 -24.66 6.24 -3.01
N ALA A 79 -24.00 6.77 -4.04
CA ALA A 79 -23.99 8.19 -4.36
C ALA A 79 -24.30 8.29 -5.87
N ASP A 80 -25.41 8.94 -6.20
CA ASP A 80 -25.94 9.08 -7.56
C ASP A 80 -25.03 9.91 -8.48
N ASP A 81 -25.06 9.54 -9.76
CA ASP A 81 -24.74 10.29 -10.98
C ASP A 81 -24.07 11.67 -10.84
N GLU A 82 -22.77 11.72 -11.13
CA GLU A 82 -22.19 12.83 -11.89
C GLU A 82 -21.37 12.25 -13.06
N GLU A 83 -21.53 12.90 -14.20
CA GLU A 83 -21.07 12.47 -15.53
C GLU A 83 -19.59 12.11 -15.55
N ALA A 84 -19.25 11.11 -16.37
CA ALA A 84 -17.86 10.72 -16.62
C ALA A 84 -17.12 11.86 -17.35
N GLU A 85 -16.60 12.82 -16.59
CA GLU A 85 -15.64 13.79 -17.08
C GLU A 85 -14.37 13.06 -17.55
N GLU A 86 -13.87 13.44 -18.72
CA GLU A 86 -12.58 12.97 -19.24
C GLU A 86 -11.50 13.18 -18.18
N GLN A 87 -10.89 12.07 -17.72
CA GLN A 87 -9.83 12.13 -16.72
C GLN A 87 -8.73 13.07 -17.21
N PRO A 88 -8.45 14.19 -16.51
CA PRO A 88 -7.38 15.08 -16.92
C PRO A 88 -6.06 14.33 -16.93
N SER A 89 -5.17 14.72 -17.84
CA SER A 89 -3.84 14.15 -17.90
C SER A 89 -3.19 14.29 -16.52
N ILE A 90 -2.42 13.28 -16.08
CA ILE A 90 -1.74 13.29 -14.76
C ILE A 90 -0.92 14.58 -14.54
N ILE A 91 -0.43 15.13 -15.65
CA ILE A 91 0.36 16.35 -15.74
C ILE A 91 -0.49 17.58 -15.38
N ASP A 92 -1.76 17.63 -15.80
CA ASP A 92 -2.64 18.76 -15.51
C ASP A 92 -3.16 18.75 -14.07
N SER A 93 -3.39 17.56 -13.49
CA SER A 93 -3.74 17.44 -12.07
C SER A 93 -2.63 17.91 -11.12
N LEU A 94 -1.38 17.95 -11.60
CA LEU A 94 -0.20 18.32 -10.83
C LEU A 94 0.09 19.83 -10.80
N LYS A 95 -0.51 20.60 -11.71
CA LYS A 95 -0.32 22.06 -11.84
C LYS A 95 -1.06 22.88 -10.76
N HIS A 96 -1.95 22.27 -9.98
CA HIS A 96 -2.79 22.96 -8.98
C HIS A 96 -2.29 22.87 -7.53
N ILE A 97 -0.99 22.66 -7.32
CA ILE A 97 -0.42 22.49 -5.97
C ILE A 97 0.03 23.84 -5.40
N ASP A 98 -0.52 24.20 -4.24
CA ASP A 98 -0.30 25.50 -3.59
C ASP A 98 1.13 25.67 -3.05
N THR A 99 1.64 26.91 -3.16
CA THR A 99 3.06 27.25 -3.09
C THR A 99 3.40 28.02 -1.82
N ASN A 100 4.00 27.36 -0.84
CA ASN A 100 4.78 28.03 0.20
C ASN A 100 6.09 27.26 0.41
N ARG A 101 7.19 27.81 -0.14
CA ARG A 101 8.50 27.18 -0.19
C ARG A 101 9.31 27.41 1.09
N ASP A 102 9.94 26.33 1.53
CA ASP A 102 11.19 26.32 2.29
C ASP A 102 12.23 25.62 1.36
N GLU A 103 13.49 26.10 1.32
CA GLU A 103 14.49 25.70 0.30
C GLU A 103 14.87 24.20 0.33
N GLY A 104 14.48 23.49 1.40
CA GLY A 104 14.61 22.03 1.54
C GLY A 104 13.52 21.19 0.84
N ASP A 105 12.46 21.79 0.29
CA ASP A 105 11.25 21.07 -0.20
C ASP A 105 11.24 20.76 -1.71
N LYS A 106 12.42 20.55 -2.31
CA LYS A 106 12.60 20.36 -3.77
C LYS A 106 11.98 19.06 -4.34
N LEU A 107 11.38 18.20 -3.51
CA LEU A 107 10.88 16.87 -3.90
C LEU A 107 9.38 16.66 -3.61
N SER A 108 8.69 17.71 -3.17
CA SER A 108 7.24 17.79 -3.32
C SER A 108 6.93 17.95 -4.81
N VAL A 109 5.94 17.22 -5.34
CA VAL A 109 5.47 17.56 -6.68
C VAL A 109 4.81 18.93 -6.53
N ALA A 110 5.50 19.99 -6.93
CA ALA A 110 4.99 21.36 -6.90
C ALA A 110 4.25 21.64 -8.21
N SER A 111 3.33 22.60 -8.20
CA SER A 111 2.71 23.16 -9.40
C SER A 111 3.74 23.66 -10.42
N ASP A 112 4.92 24.04 -9.92
CA ASP A 112 6.01 24.66 -10.68
C ASP A 112 7.12 23.68 -11.09
N ALA A 113 7.01 22.40 -10.71
CA ALA A 113 7.98 21.40 -11.12
C ALA A 113 7.88 21.23 -12.65
N GLN A 114 9.02 21.32 -13.35
CA GLN A 114 9.03 21.10 -14.81
C GLN A 114 8.39 19.74 -15.10
N GLU A 115 7.56 19.64 -16.15
CA GLU A 115 6.85 18.40 -16.51
C GLU A 115 7.80 17.19 -16.58
N ASN A 116 9.06 17.42 -16.99
CA ASN A 116 10.12 16.42 -17.01
C ASN A 116 10.53 15.91 -15.61
N GLU A 117 10.59 16.77 -14.61
CA GLU A 117 10.94 16.43 -13.23
C GLU A 117 9.83 15.59 -12.59
N ILE A 118 8.58 15.97 -12.84
CA ILE A 118 7.39 15.21 -12.46
C ILE A 118 7.40 13.81 -13.10
N GLN A 119 7.61 13.73 -14.41
CA GLN A 119 7.66 12.45 -15.10
C GLN A 119 8.80 11.56 -14.58
N ASN A 120 9.95 12.16 -14.26
CA ASN A 120 11.07 11.44 -13.66
C ASN A 120 10.76 10.95 -12.24
N LEU A 121 10.11 11.76 -11.41
CA LEU A 121 9.66 11.35 -10.06
C LEU A 121 8.61 10.25 -10.10
N MET A 122 7.71 10.29 -11.07
CA MET A 122 6.64 9.30 -11.24
C MET A 122 7.10 8.04 -11.97
N LYS A 123 8.34 8.00 -12.46
CA LYS A 123 8.91 6.84 -13.14
C LYS A 123 8.95 5.62 -12.23
N GLN A 124 8.31 4.55 -12.65
CA GLN A 124 8.31 3.28 -11.94
C GLN A 124 9.53 2.45 -12.38
N PHE A 125 10.58 2.43 -11.56
CA PHE A 125 11.80 1.68 -11.86
C PHE A 125 11.68 0.18 -11.60
N ARG A 126 10.92 -0.20 -10.56
CA ARG A 126 10.67 -1.60 -10.22
C ARG A 126 9.17 -1.87 -10.32
N GLY A 127 8.80 -2.83 -11.17
CA GLY A 127 7.44 -3.31 -11.25
C GLY A 127 7.11 -4.27 -10.12
N ARG A 128 5.81 -4.51 -9.92
CA ARG A 128 5.35 -5.57 -9.03
C ARG A 128 5.77 -6.94 -9.54
N VAL A 129 6.03 -7.84 -8.60
CA VAL A 129 6.33 -9.23 -8.92
C VAL A 129 5.08 -9.89 -9.47
N GLN A 130 5.14 -10.37 -10.71
CA GLN A 130 4.09 -11.19 -11.30
C GLN A 130 4.42 -12.66 -11.05
N PRO A 131 3.77 -13.33 -10.08
CA PRO A 131 4.06 -14.73 -9.81
C PRO A 131 3.66 -15.60 -11.00
N GLY A 132 4.51 -16.56 -11.36
CA GLY A 132 4.18 -17.54 -12.40
C GLY A 132 2.92 -18.35 -12.06
N LYS A 133 2.29 -18.94 -13.08
CA LYS A 133 0.98 -19.65 -12.97
C LYS A 133 0.95 -20.67 -11.83
N PHE A 134 2.04 -21.40 -11.62
CA PHE A 134 2.17 -22.37 -10.53
C PHE A 134 2.05 -21.72 -9.14
N PHE A 135 2.84 -20.68 -8.87
CA PHE A 135 2.79 -19.95 -7.61
C PHE A 135 1.46 -19.21 -7.41
N ALA A 136 0.91 -18.64 -8.48
CA ALA A 136 -0.41 -18.03 -8.44
C ALA A 136 -1.52 -19.05 -8.09
N SER A 137 -1.40 -20.30 -8.55
CA SER A 137 -2.33 -21.39 -8.21
C SER A 137 -2.21 -21.78 -6.73
N LEU A 138 -1.00 -21.94 -6.20
CA LEU A 138 -0.79 -22.20 -4.77
C LEU A 138 -1.36 -21.07 -3.90
N TRP A 139 -1.10 -19.82 -4.28
CA TRP A 139 -1.65 -18.65 -3.60
C TRP A 139 -3.19 -18.67 -3.57
N LYS A 140 -3.83 -18.97 -4.71
CA LYS A 140 -5.30 -19.09 -4.81
C LYS A 140 -5.86 -20.22 -3.94
N LYS A 141 -5.06 -21.25 -3.66
CA LYS A 141 -5.39 -22.33 -2.71
C LYS A 141 -5.05 -21.98 -1.26
N ASN A 142 -4.76 -20.71 -0.96
CA ASN A 142 -4.36 -20.21 0.36
C ASN A 142 -3.04 -20.78 0.91
N PHE A 143 -2.12 -21.21 0.04
CA PHE A 143 -0.75 -21.53 0.45
C PHE A 143 0.09 -20.27 0.49
N SER A 144 0.55 -19.87 1.67
CA SER A 144 1.46 -18.73 1.85
C SER A 144 2.90 -19.08 1.44
N PRO A 145 3.72 -18.08 1.06
CA PRO A 145 5.13 -18.33 0.71
C PRO A 145 5.91 -19.08 1.79
N LEU A 146 5.67 -18.75 3.07
CA LEU A 146 6.35 -19.38 4.19
C LEU A 146 5.80 -20.79 4.50
N GLN A 147 4.53 -21.08 4.18
CA GLN A 147 4.05 -22.47 4.16
C GLN A 147 4.78 -23.29 3.12
N ILE A 148 4.97 -22.75 1.91
CA ILE A 148 5.72 -23.43 0.85
C ILE A 148 7.15 -23.72 1.33
N VAL A 149 7.83 -22.74 1.94
CA VAL A 149 9.16 -22.94 2.52
C VAL A 149 9.16 -24.09 3.55
N ARG A 150 8.18 -24.13 4.47
CA ARG A 150 8.10 -25.22 5.46
C ARG A 150 7.78 -26.59 4.83
N MET A 151 6.95 -26.63 3.79
CA MET A 151 6.63 -27.88 3.08
C MET A 151 7.82 -28.47 2.34
N MET A 152 8.81 -27.65 1.97
CA MET A 152 10.04 -28.11 1.32
C MET A 152 10.98 -28.89 2.26
N GLY A 153 10.66 -28.96 3.56
CA GLY A 153 11.34 -29.80 4.55
C GLY A 153 12.86 -29.64 4.54
N PRO A 154 13.63 -30.69 4.20
CA PRO A 154 15.10 -30.64 4.21
C PRO A 154 15.70 -29.61 3.24
N PHE A 155 14.95 -29.14 2.24
CA PHE A 155 15.43 -28.12 1.29
C PHE A 155 15.18 -26.69 1.77
N ALA A 156 14.37 -26.49 2.82
CA ALA A 156 14.02 -25.16 3.29
C ALA A 156 15.23 -24.29 3.67
N PRO A 157 16.28 -24.81 4.37
CA PRO A 157 17.46 -24.02 4.69
C PRO A 157 18.20 -23.46 3.47
N LYS A 158 18.18 -24.20 2.34
CA LYS A 158 18.82 -23.75 1.10
C LYS A 158 18.02 -22.62 0.43
N LEU A 159 16.69 -22.71 0.47
CA LEU A 159 15.80 -21.66 -0.03
C LEU A 159 15.93 -20.37 0.79
N THR A 160 15.92 -20.48 2.12
CA THR A 160 16.08 -19.33 3.01
C THR A 160 17.47 -18.71 2.89
N ALA A 161 18.52 -19.52 2.74
CA ALA A 161 19.88 -19.03 2.48
C ALA A 161 19.97 -18.28 1.14
N GLY A 162 19.43 -18.85 0.06
CA GLY A 162 19.40 -18.19 -1.25
C GLY A 162 18.65 -16.87 -1.23
N TRP A 163 17.49 -16.83 -0.55
CA TRP A 163 16.73 -15.59 -0.36
C TRP A 163 17.51 -14.56 0.45
N THR A 164 18.08 -14.95 1.60
CA THR A 164 18.84 -14.05 2.48
C THR A 164 20.04 -13.45 1.76
N TRP A 165 20.82 -14.28 1.07
CA TRP A 165 22.01 -13.85 0.33
C TRP A 165 21.67 -12.83 -0.76
N ASN A 166 20.56 -13.05 -1.49
CA ASN A 166 20.13 -12.10 -2.51
C ASN A 166 19.53 -10.81 -1.90
N ARG A 167 18.77 -10.92 -0.79
CA ARG A 167 18.10 -9.78 -0.13
C ARG A 167 19.07 -8.84 0.55
N PHE A 168 20.17 -9.38 1.10
CA PHE A 168 21.17 -8.66 1.88
C PHE A 168 22.56 -8.71 1.22
N ARG A 169 22.60 -8.79 -0.12
CA ARG A 169 23.83 -8.87 -0.93
C ARG A 169 24.86 -7.75 -0.69
N GLU A 170 24.41 -6.64 -0.10
CA GLU A 170 25.25 -5.47 0.18
C GLU A 170 26.06 -5.63 1.48
N ILE A 171 25.63 -6.51 2.38
CA ILE A 171 26.38 -6.88 3.56
C ILE A 171 27.55 -7.75 3.10
N LYS A 172 28.79 -7.31 3.38
CA LYS A 172 30.00 -8.05 2.96
C LYS A 172 30.56 -8.96 4.05
N ASN A 173 30.15 -8.75 5.30
CA ASN A 173 30.59 -9.56 6.42
C ASN A 173 29.86 -10.92 6.42
N GLU A 174 30.64 -12.00 6.28
CA GLU A 174 30.10 -13.36 6.20
C GLU A 174 29.42 -13.80 7.49
N ASP A 175 29.97 -13.45 8.65
CA ASP A 175 29.39 -13.81 9.95
C ASP A 175 28.05 -13.10 10.17
N GLU A 176 27.96 -11.84 9.76
CA GLU A 176 26.73 -11.06 9.83
C GLU A 176 25.63 -11.65 8.93
N ILE A 177 25.94 -11.95 7.67
CA ILE A 177 24.99 -12.60 6.76
C ILE A 177 24.57 -13.97 7.29
N ARG A 178 25.50 -14.74 7.86
CA ARG A 178 25.20 -16.05 8.45
C ARG A 178 24.26 -15.93 9.65
N GLN A 179 24.45 -14.92 10.51
CA GLN A 179 23.55 -14.65 11.63
C GLN A 179 22.17 -14.22 11.14
N ILE A 180 22.09 -13.33 10.16
CA ILE A 180 20.82 -12.92 9.53
C ILE A 180 20.12 -14.12 8.90
N ASN A 181 20.85 -15.00 8.20
CA ASN A 181 20.27 -16.20 7.61
C ASN A 181 19.75 -17.17 8.68
N ASN A 182 20.50 -17.37 9.77
CA ASN A 182 20.07 -18.21 10.88
C ASN A 182 18.80 -17.67 11.53
N TYR A 183 18.75 -16.36 11.78
CA TYR A 183 17.57 -15.68 12.32
C TYR A 183 16.36 -15.80 11.39
N THR A 184 16.55 -15.45 10.12
CA THR A 184 15.50 -15.51 9.08
C THR A 184 14.96 -16.92 8.90
N SER A 185 15.85 -17.92 8.83
CA SER A 185 15.47 -19.32 8.67
C SER A 185 14.63 -19.80 9.86
N LYS A 186 15.01 -19.44 11.10
CA LYS A 186 14.22 -19.79 12.29
C LYS A 186 12.82 -19.18 12.25
N ILE A 187 12.68 -17.93 11.80
CA ILE A 187 11.37 -17.27 11.68
C ILE A 187 10.53 -17.93 10.59
N PHE A 188 11.10 -18.15 9.40
CA PHE A 188 10.36 -18.72 8.27
C PHE A 188 9.89 -20.15 8.56
N LEU A 189 10.66 -20.90 9.37
CA LEU A 189 10.34 -22.26 9.77
C LEU A 189 9.48 -22.37 11.03
N ALA A 190 9.34 -21.30 11.81
CA ALA A 190 8.48 -21.28 12.99
C ALA A 190 7.00 -21.51 12.60
N LYS A 191 6.17 -21.83 13.60
CA LYS A 191 4.72 -21.99 13.39
C LYS A 191 4.13 -20.72 12.79
N GLY A 192 3.40 -20.90 11.70
CA GLY A 192 2.77 -19.79 10.99
C GLY A 192 1.66 -19.13 11.78
N SER A 193 1.46 -17.84 11.52
CA SER A 193 0.42 -17.04 12.16
C SER A 193 -0.19 -16.07 11.15
N GLY A 194 0.20 -14.79 11.17
CA GLY A 194 -0.40 -13.72 10.36
C GLY A 194 -0.22 -13.89 8.84
N GLU A 195 0.79 -14.64 8.41
CA GLU A 195 1.02 -14.91 6.98
C GLU A 195 -0.13 -15.64 6.28
N TYR A 196 -0.97 -16.38 7.02
CA TYR A 196 -2.15 -17.06 6.48
C TYR A 196 -3.25 -16.07 6.07
N ALA A 197 -3.23 -14.86 6.63
CA ALA A 197 -4.13 -13.80 6.22
C ALA A 197 -3.73 -13.19 4.87
N LEU A 198 -2.46 -13.26 4.47
CA LEU A 198 -1.95 -12.63 3.24
C LEU A 198 -2.67 -13.15 1.99
N THR A 199 -2.84 -14.46 1.86
CA THR A 199 -3.52 -15.07 0.70
C THR A 199 -5.03 -14.81 0.69
N ARG A 200 -5.59 -14.44 1.84
CA ARG A 200 -7.01 -14.14 2.00
C ARG A 200 -7.31 -12.71 1.59
N ILE A 201 -6.47 -11.76 2.00
CA ILE A 201 -6.70 -10.32 1.77
C ILE A 201 -6.04 -9.80 0.49
N LEU A 202 -5.00 -10.47 0.00
CA LEU A 202 -4.32 -10.12 -1.24
C LEU A 202 -4.46 -11.24 -2.28
N ALA A 203 -4.62 -10.86 -3.53
CA ALA A 203 -4.44 -11.70 -4.69
C ALA A 203 -2.94 -11.85 -5.06
N PRO A 204 -2.58 -12.83 -5.92
CA PRO A 204 -1.20 -13.03 -6.34
C PRO A 204 -0.57 -11.74 -6.89
N GLY A 205 0.66 -11.44 -6.47
CA GLY A 205 1.32 -10.18 -6.81
C GLY A 205 1.06 -9.03 -5.84
N ALA A 206 0.50 -9.33 -4.66
CA ALA A 206 0.19 -8.38 -3.59
C ALA A 206 -0.87 -7.31 -3.97
N LEU A 207 -1.79 -7.69 -4.86
CA LEU A 207 -2.96 -6.89 -5.18
C LEU A 207 -4.01 -7.03 -4.09
N ALA A 208 -4.52 -5.94 -3.54
CA ALA A 208 -5.58 -6.04 -2.55
C ALA A 208 -6.90 -6.47 -3.20
N LYS A 209 -7.59 -7.41 -2.55
CA LYS A 209 -8.94 -7.80 -2.91
C LYS A 209 -9.97 -6.70 -2.59
N LEU A 210 -9.67 -5.86 -1.61
CA LEU A 210 -10.45 -4.66 -1.28
C LEU A 210 -9.51 -3.45 -1.29
N PRO A 211 -9.29 -2.81 -2.46
CA PRO A 211 -8.35 -1.69 -2.61
C PRO A 211 -8.63 -0.51 -1.68
N LEU A 212 -7.60 0.23 -1.29
CA LEU A 212 -7.77 1.44 -0.46
C LEU A 212 -8.45 2.58 -1.24
N MET A 213 -8.22 2.67 -2.55
CA MET A 213 -8.81 3.69 -3.42
C MET A 213 -10.34 3.59 -3.50
N ASP A 214 -10.91 2.41 -3.23
CA ASP A 214 -12.37 2.20 -3.17
C ASP A 214 -12.96 2.48 -1.78
N ARG A 215 -12.10 2.71 -0.77
CA ARG A 215 -12.51 2.71 0.65
C ARG A 215 -12.25 4.03 1.35
N LEU A 216 -11.12 4.67 1.06
CA LEU A 216 -10.63 5.82 1.81
C LEU A 216 -11.09 7.18 1.31
N PRO A 217 -11.10 7.51 -0.01
CA PRO A 217 -11.28 8.89 -0.47
C PRO A 217 -12.45 9.66 0.14
N GLY A 218 -13.66 9.10 0.12
CA GLY A 218 -14.86 9.73 0.68
C GLY A 218 -15.06 9.54 2.19
N ASN A 219 -14.16 8.85 2.90
CA ASN A 219 -14.35 8.51 4.31
C ASN A 219 -13.20 8.95 5.23
N LEU A 220 -12.13 9.53 4.66
CA LEU A 220 -10.92 9.92 5.38
C LEU A 220 -10.95 11.42 5.66
N GLU A 221 -11.28 11.79 6.90
CA GLU A 221 -11.50 13.20 7.31
C GLU A 221 -10.23 13.84 7.94
N ILE A 222 -9.13 13.09 8.00
CA ILE A 222 -7.91 13.48 8.70
C ILE A 222 -6.78 13.80 7.72
N ASP A 223 -5.81 14.57 8.20
CA ASP A 223 -4.62 14.86 7.39
C ASP A 223 -3.78 13.58 7.22
N THR A 224 -3.33 13.33 5.99
CA THR A 224 -2.55 12.16 5.62
C THR A 224 -1.32 12.52 4.80
N LEU A 225 -0.23 11.79 5.05
CA LEU A 225 1.01 11.89 4.29
C LEU A 225 1.31 10.54 3.64
N TRP A 226 1.54 10.52 2.34
CA TRP A 226 1.78 9.33 1.54
C TRP A 226 3.21 9.39 0.99
N LEU A 227 4.08 8.56 1.54
CA LEU A 227 5.51 8.51 1.25
C LEU A 227 5.84 7.28 0.41
N TYR A 228 6.61 7.46 -0.66
CA TYR A 228 7.12 6.38 -1.49
C TYR A 228 8.61 6.57 -1.76
N GLY A 229 9.37 5.49 -1.90
CA GLY A 229 10.76 5.59 -2.37
C GLY A 229 10.83 5.79 -3.88
N GLN A 230 11.86 6.50 -4.34
CA GLN A 230 12.17 6.63 -5.77
C GLN A 230 12.21 5.28 -6.49
N TYR A 231 12.86 4.27 -5.90
CA TYR A 231 13.03 2.91 -6.43
C TYR A 231 12.06 1.89 -5.82
N ASP A 232 10.97 2.35 -5.23
CA ASP A 232 9.93 1.48 -4.68
C ASP A 232 9.28 0.62 -5.76
N TRP A 233 8.81 -0.56 -5.38
CA TRP A 233 8.07 -1.49 -6.22
C TRP A 233 6.54 -1.30 -6.10
N MET A 234 6.09 -0.52 -5.11
CA MET A 234 4.72 0.00 -5.03
C MET A 234 4.46 1.08 -6.07
N SER A 235 3.19 1.21 -6.49
CA SER A 235 2.78 2.16 -7.53
C SER A 235 2.74 3.59 -7.01
N LYS A 236 3.76 4.38 -7.35
CA LYS A 236 3.77 5.83 -7.08
C LYS A 236 2.58 6.53 -7.75
N LYS A 237 2.24 6.09 -8.96
CA LYS A 237 1.11 6.60 -9.73
C LYS A 237 -0.21 6.48 -8.98
N ASP A 238 -0.49 5.31 -8.43
CA ASP A 238 -1.76 5.08 -7.74
C ASP A 238 -1.75 5.71 -6.34
N GLY A 239 -0.58 5.79 -5.70
CA GLY A 239 -0.36 6.59 -4.49
C GLY A 239 -0.65 8.08 -4.67
N TYR A 240 -0.29 8.64 -5.82
CA TYR A 240 -0.62 10.03 -6.16
C TYR A 240 -2.13 10.19 -6.43
N LYS A 241 -2.72 9.29 -7.23
CA LYS A 241 -4.16 9.33 -7.54
C LYS A 241 -5.03 9.28 -6.30
N ILE A 242 -4.76 8.39 -5.35
CA ILE A 242 -5.58 8.30 -4.13
C ILE A 242 -5.49 9.59 -3.30
N CYS A 243 -4.35 10.28 -3.29
CA CYS A 243 -4.24 11.59 -2.62
C CYS A 243 -5.16 12.62 -3.28
N ASN A 244 -5.20 12.64 -4.61
CA ASN A 244 -6.09 13.53 -5.35
C ASN A 244 -7.56 13.21 -5.10
N GLU A 245 -7.95 11.92 -5.12
CA GLU A 245 -9.32 11.52 -4.80
C GLU A 245 -9.69 11.94 -3.36
N ILE A 246 -8.81 11.71 -2.36
CA ILE A 246 -9.05 12.15 -0.98
C ILE A 246 -9.25 13.67 -0.91
N ASN A 247 -8.41 14.45 -1.60
CA ASN A 247 -8.51 15.91 -1.60
C ASN A 247 -9.78 16.41 -2.30
N HIS A 248 -10.19 15.75 -3.39
CA HIS A 248 -11.42 16.07 -4.11
C HIS A 248 -12.67 15.90 -3.22
N TYR A 249 -12.74 14.85 -2.42
CA TYR A 249 -13.83 14.66 -1.45
C TYR A 249 -13.74 15.56 -0.20
N ASN A 250 -12.62 16.25 0.02
CA ASN A 250 -12.39 17.06 1.22
C ASN A 250 -11.92 18.49 0.86
N LEU A 251 -12.82 19.27 0.25
CA LEU A 251 -12.55 20.63 -0.25
C LEU A 251 -12.37 21.71 0.84
N ASN A 252 -12.59 21.37 2.11
CA ASN A 252 -12.68 22.33 3.22
C ASN A 252 -11.33 22.91 3.68
N LYS A 253 -10.21 22.50 3.07
CA LYS A 253 -8.86 23.01 3.37
C LYS A 253 -8.12 23.40 2.09
N PRO A 254 -7.55 24.62 2.01
CA PRO A 254 -6.75 25.06 0.85
C PRO A 254 -5.57 24.13 0.51
N GLN A 255 -4.98 23.50 1.53
CA GLN A 255 -3.79 22.65 1.42
C GLN A 255 -4.10 21.17 1.07
N GLY A 256 -5.39 20.81 0.98
CA GLY A 256 -5.84 19.41 0.93
C GLY A 256 -5.62 18.64 2.24
N HIS A 257 -6.25 17.47 2.35
CA HIS A 257 -6.11 16.54 3.47
C HIS A 257 -5.06 15.44 3.20
N ALA A 258 -4.67 15.19 1.95
CA ALA A 258 -3.69 14.17 1.59
C ALA A 258 -2.50 14.77 0.84
N ARG A 259 -1.29 14.50 1.34
CA ARG A 259 -0.03 14.96 0.76
C ARG A 259 0.75 13.78 0.21
N PHE A 260 1.24 13.87 -1.02
CA PHE A 260 2.09 12.87 -1.66
C PHE A 260 3.55 13.33 -1.71
N ARG A 261 4.51 12.46 -1.36
CA ARG A 261 5.95 12.73 -1.45
C ARG A 261 6.73 11.49 -1.89
N VAL A 262 7.81 11.73 -2.64
CA VAL A 262 8.76 10.70 -3.05
C VAL A 262 10.11 10.96 -2.40
N ILE A 263 10.60 9.99 -1.63
CA ILE A 263 11.90 10.04 -0.97
C ILE A 263 13.00 9.64 -1.96
N SER A 264 13.97 10.54 -2.13
CA SER A 264 15.09 10.36 -3.05
C SER A 264 16.04 9.25 -2.60
N ASN A 265 16.67 8.55 -3.56
CA ASN A 265 17.64 7.47 -3.30
C ASN A 265 17.13 6.34 -2.40
N ALA A 266 15.81 6.16 -2.31
CA ALA A 266 15.19 5.18 -1.41
C ALA A 266 14.34 4.15 -2.16
N GLY A 267 14.27 2.93 -1.62
CA GLY A 267 13.38 1.87 -2.05
C GLY A 267 12.13 1.76 -1.17
N HIS A 268 11.70 0.52 -0.90
CA HIS A 268 10.48 0.27 -0.12
C HIS A 268 10.58 0.64 1.36
N HIS A 269 11.79 0.66 1.93
CA HIS A 269 12.04 0.99 3.33
C HIS A 269 12.72 2.36 3.42
N VAL A 270 11.95 3.41 3.11
CA VAL A 270 12.48 4.78 3.00
C VAL A 270 13.20 5.28 4.26
N TYR A 271 12.77 4.84 5.43
CA TYR A 271 13.39 5.17 6.72
C TYR A 271 14.73 4.48 6.97
N VAL A 272 15.05 3.42 6.22
CA VAL A 272 16.37 2.76 6.24
C VAL A 272 17.27 3.38 5.17
N ASP A 273 16.73 3.56 3.97
CA ASP A 273 17.51 3.94 2.80
C ASP A 273 17.88 5.44 2.80
N ASN A 274 17.00 6.31 3.28
CA ASN A 274 17.23 7.75 3.41
C ASN A 274 16.53 8.33 4.66
N PRO A 275 17.09 8.10 5.87
CA PRO A 275 16.46 8.50 7.12
C PRO A 275 16.30 10.02 7.27
N GLY A 276 17.24 10.82 6.73
CA GLY A 276 17.21 12.28 6.87
C GLY A 276 16.06 12.93 6.12
N ASP A 277 15.84 12.57 4.86
CA ASP A 277 14.70 13.05 4.07
C ASP A 277 13.38 12.52 4.64
N PHE A 278 13.33 11.24 5.03
CA PHE A 278 12.17 10.66 5.70
C PHE A 278 11.78 11.43 6.98
N GLU A 279 12.75 11.68 7.87
CA GLU A 279 12.52 12.42 9.12
C GLU A 279 12.01 13.83 8.85
N TYR A 280 12.66 14.55 7.94
CA TYR A 280 12.24 15.90 7.55
C TYR A 280 10.77 15.93 7.10
N GLN A 281 10.38 15.06 6.18
CA GLN A 281 9.01 15.01 5.65
C GLN A 281 7.98 14.67 6.73
N VAL A 282 8.29 13.70 7.61
CA VAL A 282 7.38 13.30 8.68
C VAL A 282 7.25 14.40 9.73
N VAL A 283 8.36 14.99 10.18
CA VAL A 283 8.34 16.05 11.19
C VAL A 283 7.60 17.28 10.69
N LYS A 284 7.87 17.71 9.45
CA LYS A 284 7.16 18.83 8.80
C LYS A 284 5.65 18.61 8.80
N PHE A 285 5.21 17.43 8.33
CA PHE A 285 3.80 17.06 8.32
C PHE A 285 3.16 17.03 9.72
N LEU A 286 3.87 16.49 10.72
CA LEU A 286 3.37 16.43 12.09
C LEU A 286 3.22 17.83 12.70
N LYS A 287 4.13 18.76 12.39
CA LYS A 287 4.02 20.18 12.78
C LYS A 287 2.91 20.94 12.04
N GLY A 288 2.45 20.43 10.90
CA GLY A 288 1.42 21.09 10.08
C GLY A 288 1.98 22.13 9.11
N GLU A 289 3.30 22.13 8.93
CA GLU A 289 4.06 22.93 7.97
C GLU A 289 4.01 22.33 6.56
#